data_AF-A0A2E6W7W4-F1
#
_entry.id   AF-A0A2E6W7W4-F1
#
_cell.length_a   1.000
_cell.length_b   1.000
_cell.length_c   1.000
_cell.angle_alpha   90.00
_cell.angle_beta   90.00
_cell.angle_gamma   90.00
#
_symmetry.space_group_name_H-M   'P 1'
#
loop_
_entity.id
_entity.type
_entity.pdbx_description
1 polymer ?
#
loop_
_entity_poly.entity_id
_entity_poly.type
_entity_poly.pdbx_seq_one_letter_code
_entity_poly.pdbx_strand_id
1 'polypeptide(L)'
;MRTKDEYTAAFIENDPQEPHLRPLFDQAYWAYWQNARRDGGFRLTQKGCLHLIDTLKLEYYEIPIEQVNPSPRFLLDLDRFIKTPYYIRNIKKRSRTILLFDKKTFFALTMYNNDFERFIDAHKV
;
A
#
# COMPACT_ATOMS: atom_id res chain seq x y z
N MET A 1 7.39 13.77 3.65
CA MET A 1 6.75 12.47 3.32
C MET A 1 5.29 12.75 3.03
N ARG A 2 4.69 12.16 1.99
CA ARG A 2 3.30 12.47 1.63
C ARG A 2 2.31 11.91 2.65
N THR A 3 1.23 12.63 2.92
CA THR A 3 0.13 12.23 3.81
C THR A 3 -0.93 11.43 3.05
N LYS A 4 -1.81 10.73 3.78
CA LYS A 4 -2.97 10.05 3.15
C LYS A 4 -3.91 11.03 2.46
N ASP A 5 -4.02 12.25 2.97
CA ASP A 5 -4.90 13.27 2.40
C ASP A 5 -4.36 13.73 1.05
N GLU A 6 -3.04 13.96 0.97
CA GLU A 6 -2.36 14.28 -0.29
C GLU A 6 -2.48 13.15 -1.32
N TYR A 7 -2.32 11.88 -0.90
CA TYR A 7 -2.55 10.75 -1.81
C TYR A 7 -4.00 10.66 -2.26
N THR A 8 -4.96 10.81 -1.35
CA THR A 8 -6.39 10.71 -1.67
C THR A 8 -6.79 11.81 -2.65
N ALA A 9 -6.36 13.05 -2.40
CA ALA A 9 -6.58 14.17 -3.31
C ALA A 9 -5.96 13.90 -4.69
N ALA A 10 -4.71 13.43 -4.73
CA ALA A 10 -4.04 13.10 -5.99
C ALA A 10 -4.76 11.97 -6.76
N PHE A 11 -5.26 10.94 -6.08
CA PHE A 11 -5.99 9.84 -6.73
C PHE A 11 -7.29 10.35 -7.37
N ILE A 12 -8.04 11.20 -6.67
CA ILE A 12 -9.27 11.81 -7.19
C ILE A 12 -8.95 12.76 -8.36
N GLU A 13 -7.93 13.60 -8.21
CA GLU A 13 -7.55 14.57 -9.25
C GLU A 13 -7.16 13.90 -10.57
N ASN A 14 -6.45 12.77 -10.47
CA ASN A 14 -5.96 11.99 -11.60
C ASN A 14 -6.96 10.91 -12.06
N ASP A 15 -8.15 10.83 -11.47
CA ASP A 15 -9.20 9.94 -11.95
C ASP A 15 -9.62 10.39 -13.38
N PRO A 16 -9.55 9.51 -14.39
CA PRO A 16 -9.89 9.84 -15.77
C PRO A 16 -11.37 10.14 -15.98
N GLN A 17 -12.24 9.84 -15.00
CA GLN A 17 -13.65 10.22 -15.06
C GLN A 17 -13.84 11.74 -15.07
N GLU A 18 -14.97 12.17 -15.65
CA GLU A 18 -15.37 13.57 -15.61
C GLU A 18 -15.47 14.07 -14.16
N PRO A 19 -15.11 15.34 -13.88
CA PRO A 19 -15.03 15.86 -12.50
C PRO A 19 -16.28 15.62 -11.64
N HIS A 20 -17.47 15.66 -12.24
CA HIS A 20 -18.73 15.47 -11.54
C HIS A 20 -19.07 14.01 -11.22
N LEU A 21 -18.35 13.05 -11.81
CA LEU A 21 -18.48 11.60 -11.55
C LEU A 21 -17.45 11.08 -10.55
N ARG A 22 -16.41 11.86 -10.27
CA ARG A 22 -15.35 11.48 -9.33
C ARG A 22 -15.89 11.36 -7.91
N PRO A 23 -15.37 10.44 -7.10
CA PRO A 23 -15.81 10.28 -5.73
C PRO A 23 -15.48 11.53 -4.90
N LEU A 24 -16.36 11.85 -3.96
CA LEU A 24 -16.07 12.85 -2.93
C LEU A 24 -14.90 12.40 -2.06
N PHE A 25 -14.14 13.36 -1.54
CA PHE A 25 -12.92 13.09 -0.77
C PHE A 25 -13.14 12.08 0.36
N ASP A 26 -14.15 12.26 1.20
CA ASP A 26 -14.41 11.36 2.32
C ASP A 26 -14.77 9.94 1.83
N GLN A 27 -15.58 9.83 0.78
CA GLN A 27 -15.96 8.53 0.22
C GLN A 27 -14.74 7.78 -0.31
N ALA A 28 -13.88 8.47 -1.06
CA ALA A 28 -12.61 7.94 -1.56
C ALA A 28 -11.68 7.54 -0.41
N TYR A 29 -11.51 8.42 0.59
CA TYR A 29 -10.62 8.19 1.72
C TYR A 29 -11.00 6.90 2.48
N TRP A 30 -12.27 6.77 2.87
CA TRP A 30 -12.76 5.58 3.58
C TRP A 30 -12.75 4.33 2.70
N ALA A 31 -12.94 4.48 1.40
CA ALA A 31 -12.89 3.37 0.45
C ALA A 31 -11.48 2.86 0.21
N TYR A 32 -10.45 3.71 0.22
CA TYR A 32 -9.11 3.35 -0.24
C TYR A 32 -8.21 2.81 0.87
N TRP A 33 -8.34 3.29 2.11
CA TRP A 33 -7.40 2.96 3.19
C TRP A 33 -7.98 1.95 4.19
N GLN A 34 -7.25 0.87 4.49
CA GLN A 34 -7.67 -0.07 5.55
C GLN A 34 -7.61 0.56 6.94
N ASN A 35 -6.62 1.41 7.17
CA ASN A 35 -6.50 2.19 8.39
C ASN A 35 -6.93 3.62 8.10
N ALA A 36 -8.07 4.04 8.65
CA ALA A 36 -8.60 5.37 8.41
C ALA A 36 -7.91 6.48 9.21
N ARG A 37 -7.12 6.13 10.23
CA ARG A 37 -6.38 7.15 11.00
C ARG A 37 -5.38 7.84 10.08
N ARG A 38 -5.32 9.17 10.17
CA ARG A 38 -4.42 10.03 9.35
C ARG A 38 -2.94 9.69 9.57
N ASP A 39 -2.58 9.32 10.78
CA ASP A 39 -1.24 8.89 11.22
C ASP A 39 -1.00 7.36 11.08
N GLY A 40 -2.00 6.62 10.62
CA GLY A 40 -1.90 5.17 10.41
C GLY A 40 -1.12 4.79 9.15
N GLY A 41 -0.87 3.48 8.96
CA GLY A 41 -0.16 2.96 7.79
C GLY A 41 -0.90 3.15 6.46
N PHE A 42 -0.16 3.10 5.36
CA PHE A 42 -0.63 3.36 3.98
C PHE A 42 -1.17 2.12 3.26
N ARG A 43 -1.75 1.19 4.02
CA ARG A 43 -2.29 -0.04 3.46
C ARG A 43 -3.63 0.20 2.79
N LEU A 44 -3.72 -0.22 1.54
CA LEU A 44 -4.91 -0.10 0.72
C LEU A 44 -5.92 -1.21 1.02
N THR A 45 -7.20 -0.87 0.91
CA THR A 45 -8.26 -1.88 0.74
C THR A 45 -8.14 -2.51 -0.65
N GLN A 46 -8.92 -3.56 -0.91
CA GLN A 46 -9.03 -4.09 -2.27
C GLN A 46 -9.55 -3.02 -3.25
N LYS A 47 -10.54 -2.21 -2.85
CA LYS A 47 -11.10 -1.14 -3.69
C LYS A 47 -10.06 -0.07 -4.02
N GLY A 48 -9.25 0.33 -3.04
CA GLY A 48 -8.14 1.26 -3.27
C GLY A 48 -7.09 0.69 -4.22
N CYS A 49 -6.69 -0.57 -4.02
CA CYS A 49 -5.74 -1.23 -4.90
C CYS A 49 -6.24 -1.33 -6.35
N LEU A 50 -7.49 -1.75 -6.55
CA LEU A 50 -8.10 -1.83 -7.89
C LEU A 50 -8.22 -0.46 -8.54
N HIS A 51 -8.57 0.58 -7.77
CA HIS A 51 -8.61 1.94 -8.31
C HIS A 51 -7.22 2.38 -8.82
N LEU A 52 -6.16 2.13 -8.06
CA LEU A 52 -4.79 2.49 -8.48
C LEU A 52 -4.33 1.71 -9.72
N ILE A 53 -4.64 0.41 -9.81
CA ILE A 53 -4.21 -0.47 -10.91
C ILE A 53 -5.09 -0.31 -12.15
N ASP A 54 -6.40 -0.39 -11.98
CA ASP A 54 -7.34 -0.50 -13.09
C ASP A 54 -7.85 0.84 -13.58
N THR A 55 -8.03 1.83 -12.68
CA THR A 55 -8.50 3.17 -13.04
C THR A 55 -7.33 4.09 -13.37
N LEU A 56 -6.38 4.23 -12.43
CA LEU A 56 -5.24 5.15 -12.58
C LEU A 56 -4.08 4.57 -13.39
N LYS A 57 -4.08 3.25 -13.66
CA LYS A 57 -3.03 2.55 -14.41
C LYS A 57 -1.63 2.78 -13.85
N LEU A 58 -1.50 2.88 -12.53
CA LEU A 58 -0.20 3.09 -11.88
C LEU A 58 0.69 1.86 -12.03
N GLU A 59 1.99 2.09 -12.21
CA GLU A 59 3.00 1.04 -12.09
C GLU A 59 3.03 0.50 -10.66
N TYR A 60 3.15 -0.82 -10.54
CA TYR A 60 3.29 -1.49 -9.26
C TYR A 60 4.30 -2.63 -9.35
N TYR A 61 4.86 -2.99 -8.20
CA TYR A 61 5.88 -4.02 -8.06
C TYR A 61 5.40 -5.05 -7.06
N GLU A 62 5.66 -6.33 -7.35
CA GLU A 62 5.22 -7.46 -6.55
C GLU A 62 6.37 -8.08 -5.77
N ILE A 63 6.17 -8.29 -4.46
CA ILE A 63 7.10 -9.03 -3.60
C ILE A 63 6.37 -10.22 -2.97
N PRO A 64 6.73 -11.46 -3.35
CA PRO A 64 6.23 -12.66 -2.69
C PRO A 64 6.65 -12.70 -1.22
N ILE A 65 5.71 -13.00 -0.32
CA ILE A 65 5.96 -13.12 1.13
C ILE A 65 5.43 -14.45 1.69
N GLU A 66 5.60 -15.53 0.91
CA GLU A 66 5.02 -16.85 1.17
C GLU A 66 5.52 -17.50 2.47
N GLN A 67 6.79 -17.24 2.79
CA GLN A 67 7.47 -17.75 3.98
C GLN A 67 7.13 -16.97 5.25
N VAL A 68 6.58 -15.76 5.12
CA VAL A 68 6.33 -14.86 6.25
C VAL A 68 4.96 -15.12 6.86
N ASN A 69 4.90 -15.38 8.16
CA ASN A 69 3.63 -15.51 8.87
C ASN A 69 2.94 -14.14 8.99
N PRO A 70 1.73 -13.92 8.41
CA PRO A 70 1.04 -12.63 8.43
C PRO A 70 0.38 -12.35 9.78
N SER A 71 1.16 -12.39 10.86
CA SER A 71 0.72 -12.10 12.21
C SER A 71 0.27 -10.63 12.33
N PRO A 72 -0.62 -10.29 13.27
CA PRO A 72 -0.96 -8.89 13.54
C PRO A 72 0.27 -8.02 13.79
N ARG A 73 1.31 -8.57 14.43
CA ARG A 73 2.58 -7.87 14.65
C ARG A 73 3.29 -7.55 13.33
N PHE A 74 3.40 -8.53 12.43
CA PHE A 74 3.98 -8.32 11.10
C PHE A 74 3.21 -7.23 10.33
N LEU A 75 1.88 -7.25 10.37
CA LEU A 75 1.07 -6.21 9.74
C LEU A 75 1.35 -4.83 10.35
N LEU A 76 1.42 -4.71 11.68
CA LEU A 76 1.74 -3.44 12.34
C LEU A 76 3.15 -2.95 11.97
N ASP A 77 4.13 -3.85 11.86
CA ASP A 77 5.47 -3.50 11.42
C ASP A 77 5.43 -2.96 9.99
N LEU A 78 4.76 -3.64 9.04
CA LEU A 78 4.59 -3.12 7.67
C LEU A 78 3.97 -1.71 7.63
N ASP A 79 2.94 -1.45 8.44
CA ASP A 79 2.31 -0.12 8.52
C ASP A 79 3.27 0.95 9.04
N ARG A 80 4.26 0.58 9.85
CA ARG A 80 5.29 1.49 10.35
C ARG A 80 6.39 1.72 9.31
N PHE A 81 6.81 0.70 8.58
CA PHE A 81 7.93 0.80 7.64
C PHE A 81 7.53 1.34 6.27
N ILE A 82 6.42 0.84 5.71
CA ILE A 82 5.99 1.24 4.36
C ILE A 82 5.23 2.56 4.45
N LYS A 83 5.88 3.61 3.95
CA LYS A 83 5.42 5.01 4.00
C LYS A 83 4.73 5.48 2.72
N THR A 84 4.37 4.53 1.86
CA THR A 84 3.74 4.73 0.55
C THR A 84 2.57 3.76 0.38
N PRO A 85 1.65 4.01 -0.56
CA PRO A 85 0.53 3.11 -0.80
C PRO A 85 1.01 1.69 -1.10
N TYR A 86 0.40 0.70 -0.46
CA TYR A 86 0.68 -0.70 -0.70
C TYR A 86 -0.53 -1.60 -0.42
N TYR A 87 -0.55 -2.79 -1.00
CA TYR A 87 -1.62 -3.78 -0.80
C TYR A 87 -1.05 -5.16 -0.48
N ILE A 88 -1.76 -5.96 0.30
CA ILE A 88 -1.41 -7.36 0.56
C ILE A 88 -2.44 -8.26 -0.12
N ARG A 89 -2.05 -8.88 -1.22
CA ARG A 89 -2.89 -9.83 -1.95
C ARG A 89 -2.83 -11.20 -1.29
N ASN A 90 -3.97 -11.87 -1.24
CA ASN A 90 -4.10 -13.25 -0.77
C ASN A 90 -3.53 -13.49 0.64
N ILE A 91 -3.71 -12.55 1.58
CA ILE A 91 -3.11 -12.62 2.93
C ILE A 91 -3.34 -13.97 3.67
N LYS A 92 -4.48 -14.63 3.44
CA LYS A 92 -4.83 -15.92 4.04
C LYS A 92 -4.26 -17.15 3.32
N LYS A 93 -3.70 -16.99 2.12
CA LYS A 93 -3.15 -18.08 1.29
C LYS A 93 -1.62 -18.14 1.44
N ARG A 94 -1.01 -19.22 0.94
CA ARG A 94 0.45 -19.37 0.84
C ARG A 94 1.05 -18.44 -0.21
N SER A 95 0.37 -18.25 -1.34
CA SER A 95 0.75 -17.35 -2.44
C SER A 95 0.46 -15.86 -2.16
N ARG A 96 0.81 -15.41 -0.95
CA ARG A 96 0.62 -14.02 -0.52
C ARG A 96 1.71 -13.11 -1.08
N THR A 97 1.31 -11.90 -1.48
CA THR A 97 2.18 -10.96 -2.18
C THR A 97 1.91 -9.55 -1.68
N ILE A 98 2.96 -8.76 -1.48
CA ILE A 98 2.85 -7.32 -1.27
C ILE A 98 2.96 -6.63 -2.64
N LEU A 99 2.01 -5.75 -2.93
CA LEU A 99 2.03 -4.86 -4.08
C LEU A 99 2.48 -3.47 -3.59
N LEU A 100 3.55 -2.95 -4.19
CA LEU A 100 4.11 -1.63 -3.88
C LEU A 100 3.93 -0.69 -5.07
N PHE A 101 3.53 0.54 -4.79
CA PHE A 101 3.41 1.61 -5.80
C PHE A 101 4.57 2.61 -5.74
N ASP A 102 5.67 2.24 -5.06
CA ASP A 102 6.89 3.04 -4.97
C ASP A 102 8.13 2.22 -5.34
N LYS A 103 8.79 2.64 -6.41
CA LYS A 103 9.99 1.98 -6.95
C LYS A 103 11.16 2.02 -5.99
N LYS A 104 11.33 3.11 -5.22
CA LYS A 104 12.45 3.27 -4.29
C LYS A 104 12.34 2.28 -3.13
N THR A 105 11.14 2.16 -2.56
CA THR A 105 10.84 1.18 -1.51
C THR A 105 11.02 -0.24 -2.01
N PHE A 106 10.53 -0.56 -3.22
CA PHE A 106 10.75 -1.87 -3.84
C PHE A 106 12.24 -2.18 -3.99
N PHE A 107 13.02 -1.26 -4.57
CA PHE A 107 14.45 -1.43 -4.78
C PHE A 107 15.20 -1.65 -3.45
N ALA A 108 14.88 -0.86 -2.43
CA ALA A 108 15.46 -1.04 -1.10
C ALA A 108 15.18 -2.45 -0.55
N LEU A 109 13.95 -2.97 -0.70
CA LEU A 109 13.59 -4.32 -0.23
C LEU A 109 14.29 -5.43 -1.00
N THR A 110 14.47 -5.27 -2.32
CA THR A 110 15.19 -6.28 -3.13
C THR A 110 16.64 -6.46 -2.70
N MET A 111 17.29 -5.41 -2.17
CA MET A 111 18.67 -5.48 -1.65
C MET A 111 18.80 -6.37 -0.40
N TYR A 112 17.71 -6.61 0.31
CA TYR A 112 17.68 -7.51 1.48
C TYR A 112 17.26 -8.93 1.08
N ASN A 113 17.51 -9.37 -0.16
CA ASN A 113 17.08 -10.67 -0.70
C ASN A 113 15.56 -10.91 -0.57
N ASN A 114 14.75 -9.84 -0.64
CA ASN A 114 13.30 -9.89 -0.35
C ASN A 114 12.97 -10.40 1.07
N ASP A 115 13.95 -10.42 1.98
CA ASP A 115 13.76 -10.78 3.38
C ASP A 115 13.24 -9.56 4.14
N PHE A 116 11.91 -9.50 4.20
CA PHE A 116 11.18 -8.43 4.88
C PHE A 116 11.49 -8.37 6.38
N GLU A 117 11.78 -9.49 7.04
CA GLU A 117 12.11 -9.51 8.46
C GLU A 117 13.47 -8.85 8.69
N ARG A 118 14.48 -9.20 7.89
CA ARG A 118 15.80 -8.55 7.93
C ARG A 118 15.74 -7.07 7.61
N PHE A 119 14.95 -6.67 6.62
CA PHE A 119 14.76 -5.25 6.29
C PHE A 119 14.13 -4.48 7.45
N ILE A 120 13.07 -5.02 8.04
CA ILE A 120 12.37 -4.45 9.19
C ILE A 120 13.34 -4.32 10.37
N ASP A 121 14.09 -5.38 10.69
CA ASP A 121 15.02 -5.40 11.82
C ASP A 121 16.19 -4.42 11.62
N ALA A 122 16.71 -4.28 10.41
CA ALA A 122 17.76 -3.30 10.09
C ALA A 122 17.32 -1.84 10.28
N HIS A 123 16.02 -1.58 10.30
CA HIS A 123 15.44 -0.23 10.44
C HIS A 123 14.68 -0.04 11.77
N LYS A 124 14.71 -1.02 12.69
CA LYS A 124 14.31 -0.83 14.09
C LYS A 124 15.44 -0.10 14.83
N VAL A 125 15.43 1.23 14.76
CA VAL A 125 16.23 2.11 15.64
C VAL A 125 15.34 2.59 16.78
#